data_AF-A0A2D5IGT5-F1
#
_entry.id   AF-A0A2D5IGT5-F1
#
_cell.length_a   1.000
_cell.length_b   1.000
_cell.length_c   1.000
_cell.angle_alpha   90.00
_cell.angle_beta   90.00
_cell.angle_gamma   90.00
#
_symmetry.space_group_name_H-M   'P 1'
#
loop_
_entity.id
_entity.type
_entity.pdbx_description
1 polymer ?
#
loop_
_entity_poly.entity_id
_entity_poly.type
_entity_poly.pdbx_seq_one_letter_code
_entity_poly.pdbx_strand_id
1 'polypeptide(L)'
;MSTLKADTIVASDGTSPVTLTKQTAAKHLCVFDGTGTAAVDESFNNSSLTDNGTGRYAIAVTNAFTNLHFVFTGATVGNDEAFTYINTHSAKKTASTAAFRCVQYDGNFFDMDTVDVVSHGDLA
;
A
#
# COMPACT_ATOMS: atom_id res chain seq x y z
N MET A 1 -15.03 -19.99 -32.82
CA MET A 1 -14.50 -19.28 -31.65
C MET A 1 -13.07 -19.75 -31.46
N SER A 2 -12.10 -18.84 -31.45
CA SER A 2 -10.69 -19.22 -31.26
C SER A 2 -10.36 -19.14 -29.77
N THR A 3 -9.75 -20.19 -29.23
CA THR A 3 -9.31 -20.26 -27.83
C THR A 3 -7.80 -20.40 -27.79
N LEU A 4 -7.13 -19.56 -26.99
CA LEU A 4 -5.73 -19.73 -26.64
C LEU A 4 -5.63 -20.25 -25.20
N LYS A 5 -4.98 -21.40 -25.02
CA LYS A 5 -4.61 -21.95 -23.72
C LYS A 5 -3.10 -22.00 -23.66
N ALA A 6 -2.51 -21.38 -22.64
CA ALA A 6 -1.07 -21.35 -22.45
C ALA A 6 -0.77 -21.37 -20.95
N ASP A 7 0.12 -22.26 -20.53
CA ASP A 7 0.65 -22.28 -19.16
C ASP A 7 1.73 -21.21 -18.97
N THR A 8 2.40 -20.80 -20.05
CA THR A 8 3.44 -19.77 -20.05
C THR A 8 3.40 -19.00 -21.36
N ILE A 9 3.53 -17.67 -21.26
CA ILE A 9 3.64 -16.76 -22.40
C ILE A 9 4.95 -15.99 -22.25
N VAL A 10 5.78 -16.00 -23.29
CA VAL A 10 7.05 -15.28 -23.38
C VAL A 10 6.98 -14.21 -24.46
N ALA A 11 7.89 -13.24 -24.43
CA ALA A 11 8.05 -12.25 -25.47
C ALA A 11 8.40 -12.92 -26.82
N SER A 12 8.37 -12.14 -27.91
CA SER A 12 8.64 -12.64 -29.26
C SER A 12 10.05 -13.21 -29.46
N ASP A 13 10.99 -12.90 -28.56
CA ASP A 13 12.33 -13.49 -28.53
C ASP A 13 12.36 -14.92 -27.96
N GLY A 14 11.22 -15.43 -27.49
CA GLY A 14 11.04 -16.79 -26.99
C GLY A 14 11.61 -17.03 -25.59
N THR A 15 12.15 -16.01 -24.92
CA THR A 15 12.86 -16.20 -23.64
C THR A 15 12.57 -15.11 -22.61
N SER A 16 12.33 -13.87 -23.03
CA SER A 16 12.06 -12.77 -22.09
C SER A 16 10.61 -12.82 -21.58
N PRO A 17 10.34 -12.33 -20.37
CA PRO A 17 8.98 -12.07 -19.93
C PRO A 17 8.26 -11.10 -20.88
N VAL A 18 6.96 -11.32 -21.11
CA VAL A 18 6.15 -10.36 -21.86
C VAL A 18 6.13 -9.02 -21.14
N THR A 19 6.55 -7.96 -21.82
CA THR A 19 6.39 -6.60 -21.32
C THR A 19 4.91 -6.24 -21.30
N LEU A 20 4.35 -6.04 -20.10
CA LEU A 20 2.96 -5.59 -19.94
C LEU A 20 2.86 -4.09 -20.20
N THR A 21 2.76 -3.69 -21.47
CA THR A 21 2.60 -2.28 -21.83
C THR A 21 1.27 -1.74 -21.29
N LYS A 22 1.31 -0.56 -20.66
CA LYS A 22 0.13 0.16 -20.12
C LYS A 22 -0.56 -0.52 -18.93
N GLN A 23 0.07 -1.49 -18.29
CA GLN A 23 -0.37 -1.98 -16.98
C GLN A 23 0.49 -1.31 -15.89
N THR A 24 -0.14 -0.89 -14.80
CA THR A 24 0.56 -0.41 -13.61
C THR A 24 0.16 -1.29 -12.44
N ALA A 25 1.07 -2.15 -11.99
CA ALA A 25 0.89 -2.85 -10.73
C ALA A 25 1.21 -1.93 -9.55
N ALA A 26 0.64 -2.22 -8.39
CA ALA A 26 1.04 -1.56 -7.16
C ALA A 26 2.53 -1.84 -6.87
N LYS A 27 3.31 -0.80 -6.58
CA LYS A 27 4.72 -0.95 -6.19
C LYS A 27 4.87 -1.32 -4.72
N HIS A 28 3.83 -1.10 -3.92
CA HIS A 28 3.81 -1.45 -2.50
C HIS A 28 2.38 -1.82 -2.07
N LEU A 29 2.30 -2.82 -1.20
CA LEU A 29 1.09 -3.27 -0.50
C LEU A 29 1.47 -3.54 0.96
N CYS A 30 0.64 -3.11 1.90
CA CYS A 30 0.72 -3.53 3.29
C CYS A 30 -0.70 -3.62 3.87
N VAL A 31 -1.03 -4.77 4.44
CA VAL A 31 -2.24 -5.01 5.23
C VAL A 31 -1.78 -5.34 6.64
N PHE A 32 -2.35 -4.66 7.62
CA PHE A 32 -1.96 -4.83 9.01
C PHE A 32 -3.13 -4.58 9.96
N ASP A 33 -3.08 -5.22 11.13
CA ASP A 33 -3.93 -4.90 12.28
C ASP A 33 -3.30 -3.73 13.05
N GLY A 34 -4.05 -2.65 13.20
CA GLY A 34 -3.63 -1.45 13.90
C GLY A 34 -3.90 -1.46 15.41
N THR A 35 -4.67 -2.44 15.90
CA THR A 35 -5.06 -2.55 17.31
C THR A 35 -4.03 -3.27 18.16
N GLY A 36 -4.08 -3.05 19.48
CA GLY A 36 -3.18 -3.70 20.42
C GLY A 36 -1.71 -3.38 20.13
N THR A 37 -0.97 -4.35 19.60
CA THR A 37 0.37 -4.13 19.06
C THR A 37 0.30 -4.29 17.54
N ALA A 38 0.53 -3.20 16.81
CA ALA A 38 0.36 -3.21 15.36
C ALA A 38 1.21 -4.30 14.69
N ALA A 39 0.58 -5.12 13.84
CA ALA A 39 1.20 -6.29 13.23
C ALA A 39 0.82 -6.43 11.76
N VAL A 40 1.81 -6.71 10.91
CA VAL A 40 1.61 -6.88 9.46
C VAL A 40 1.07 -8.28 9.17
N ASP A 41 -0.04 -8.35 8.45
CA ASP A 41 -0.69 -9.59 8.01
C ASP A 41 -0.24 -10.01 6.61
N GLU A 42 -0.16 -9.05 5.68
CA GLU A 42 0.27 -9.27 4.30
C GLU A 42 1.07 -8.07 3.79
N SER A 43 2.11 -8.33 3.01
CA SER A 43 2.87 -7.24 2.41
C SER A 43 3.61 -7.58 1.13
N PHE A 44 3.85 -6.54 0.34
CA PHE A 44 4.74 -6.53 -0.80
C PHE A 44 5.55 -5.23 -0.78
N ASN A 45 6.87 -5.35 -0.92
CA ASN A 45 7.80 -4.22 -0.89
C ASN A 45 7.77 -3.41 0.45
N ASN A 46 7.43 -4.04 1.57
CA ASN A 46 7.42 -3.44 2.91
C ASN A 46 8.66 -3.89 3.70
N SER A 47 9.41 -2.95 4.26
CA SER A 47 10.57 -3.24 5.12
C SER A 47 10.25 -3.14 6.61
N SER A 48 9.35 -2.22 6.99
CA SER A 48 8.91 -2.09 8.38
C SER A 48 7.61 -1.31 8.51
N LEU A 49 6.82 -1.65 9.54
CA LEU A 49 5.71 -0.86 10.06
C LEU A 49 6.12 -0.27 11.42
N THR A 50 5.91 1.04 11.61
CA THR A 50 6.15 1.74 12.88
C THR A 50 4.83 2.31 13.40
N ASP A 51 4.45 1.90 14.61
CA ASP A 51 3.36 2.51 15.39
C ASP A 51 3.90 3.73 16.16
N ASN A 52 3.34 4.91 15.87
CA ASN A 52 3.71 6.19 16.49
C ASN A 52 2.63 6.68 17.48
N GLY A 53 1.80 5.75 17.97
CA GLY A 53 0.65 6.00 18.82
C GLY A 53 -0.67 5.93 18.05
N THR A 54 -1.78 6.03 18.78
CA THR A 54 -3.12 5.77 18.29
C THR A 54 -3.41 6.42 16.93
N GLY A 55 -3.77 5.56 15.97
CA GLY A 55 -4.13 5.87 14.61
C GLY A 55 -3.00 6.50 13.78
N ARG A 56 -1.72 6.35 14.16
CA ARG A 56 -0.58 6.97 13.45
C ARG A 56 0.49 5.93 13.14
N TYR A 57 0.65 5.67 11.85
CA TYR A 57 1.57 4.64 11.39
C TYR A 57 2.55 5.20 10.35
N ALA A 58 3.73 4.61 10.29
CA ALA A 58 4.69 4.85 9.23
C ALA A 58 5.14 3.53 8.60
N ILE A 59 5.09 3.48 7.28
CA ILE A 59 5.57 2.35 6.49
C ILE A 59 6.87 2.75 5.82
N ALA A 60 7.89 1.89 5.95
CA ALA A 60 9.08 1.96 5.14
C ALA A 60 9.03 0.88 4.04
N VAL A 61 9.43 1.25 2.82
CA VAL A 61 9.48 0.32 1.68
C VAL A 61 10.89 -0.23 1.48
N THR A 62 10.99 -1.46 1.00
CA THR A 62 12.27 -2.13 0.72
C THR A 62 12.96 -1.53 -0.51
N ASN A 63 12.19 -1.32 -1.58
CA ASN A 63 12.63 -0.67 -2.82
C ASN A 63 11.95 0.67 -2.94
N ALA A 64 12.75 1.74 -2.85
CA ALA A 64 12.26 3.11 -2.90
C ALA A 64 11.60 3.45 -4.25
N PHE A 65 10.66 4.41 -4.21
CA PHE A 65 10.16 5.10 -5.40
C PHE A 65 11.25 6.00 -5.99
N THR A 66 11.16 6.33 -7.28
CA THR A 66 12.15 7.22 -7.91
C THR A 66 12.09 8.64 -7.35
N ASN A 67 10.90 9.09 -6.97
CA ASN A 67 10.65 10.44 -6.47
C ASN A 67 9.48 10.45 -5.47
N LEU A 68 9.13 11.64 -4.97
CA LEU A 68 8.09 11.84 -3.95
C LEU A 68 6.66 11.91 -4.52
N HIS A 69 6.50 11.85 -5.85
CA HIS A 69 5.22 11.97 -6.55
C HIS A 69 4.53 10.61 -6.76
N PHE A 70 4.78 9.65 -5.86
CA PHE A 70 3.95 8.46 -5.76
C PHE A 70 2.64 8.79 -5.04
N VAL A 71 1.61 8.00 -5.33
CA VAL A 71 0.31 8.04 -4.67
C VAL A 71 0.27 6.94 -3.63
N PHE A 72 -0.24 7.31 -2.46
CA PHE A 72 -0.51 6.41 -1.36
C PHE A 72 -2.00 6.50 -1.07
N THR A 73 -2.68 5.36 -1.06
CA THR A 73 -4.11 5.28 -0.73
C THR A 73 -4.36 4.00 0.02
N GLY A 74 -5.49 3.91 0.70
CA GLY A 74 -5.82 2.75 1.47
C GLY A 74 -7.28 2.72 1.87
N ALA A 75 -7.63 1.68 2.61
CA ALA A 75 -8.92 1.51 3.23
C ALA A 75 -8.72 1.06 4.68
N THR A 76 -9.77 1.20 5.47
CA THR A 76 -9.84 0.65 6.81
C THR A 76 -11.15 -0.10 6.94
N VAL A 77 -11.17 -1.19 7.69
CA VAL A 77 -12.44 -1.86 8.03
C VAL A 77 -13.10 -1.09 9.17
N GLY A 78 -14.09 -0.25 8.82
CA GLY A 78 -14.95 0.43 9.80
C GLY A 78 -16.11 -0.44 10.26
N ASN A 79 -16.80 -0.01 11.30
CA ASN A 79 -18.13 -0.52 11.68
C ASN A 79 -19.18 0.59 11.55
N ASP A 80 -20.45 0.27 11.80
CA ASP A 80 -21.57 1.22 11.65
C ASP A 80 -21.46 2.47 12.55
N GLU A 81 -20.59 2.44 13.56
CA GLU A 81 -20.38 3.53 14.53
C GLU A 81 -19.05 4.29 14.28
N ALA A 82 -18.09 3.69 13.58
CA ALA A 82 -16.76 4.23 13.35
C ALA A 82 -16.27 3.92 11.92
N PHE A 83 -16.43 4.88 11.01
CA PHE A 83 -15.71 4.91 9.74
C PHE A 83 -14.51 5.86 9.84
N THR A 84 -13.37 5.43 9.30
CA THR A 84 -12.16 6.27 9.24
C THR A 84 -11.72 6.50 7.81
N TYR A 85 -11.01 7.60 7.61
CA TYR A 85 -10.27 7.85 6.39
C TYR A 85 -8.77 7.90 6.70
N ILE A 86 -7.97 7.54 5.71
CA ILE A 86 -6.52 7.60 5.79
C ILE A 86 -6.07 8.94 5.21
N ASN A 87 -5.24 9.68 5.94
CA ASN A 87 -4.59 10.86 5.41
C ASN A 87 -3.12 10.92 5.84
N THR A 88 -2.30 11.68 5.10
CA THR A 88 -0.87 11.82 5.39
C THR A 88 -0.63 12.40 6.78
N HIS A 89 0.34 11.84 7.52
CA HIS A 89 0.69 12.25 8.89
C HIS A 89 2.07 12.94 8.95
N SER A 90 2.12 14.11 9.62
CA SER A 90 3.26 14.88 10.17
C SER A 90 4.61 15.01 9.45
N ALA A 91 4.87 14.37 8.31
CA ALA A 91 6.10 14.54 7.55
C ALA A 91 5.87 14.36 6.05
N LYS A 92 6.68 15.08 5.27
CA LYS A 92 6.73 14.95 3.80
C LYS A 92 7.05 13.49 3.47
N LYS A 93 6.29 12.90 2.55
CA LYS A 93 6.64 11.61 1.94
C LYS A 93 8.13 11.63 1.57
N THR A 94 8.87 10.58 1.90
CA THR A 94 10.16 10.32 1.29
C THR A 94 9.97 9.23 0.23
N ALA A 95 10.96 9.06 -0.65
CA ALA A 95 10.93 7.99 -1.64
C ALA A 95 10.84 6.59 -1.00
N SER A 96 11.24 6.45 0.26
CA SER A 96 11.31 5.18 0.99
C SER A 96 10.30 5.05 2.14
N THR A 97 9.55 6.11 2.47
CA THR A 97 8.72 6.14 3.68
C THR A 97 7.47 6.99 3.47
N ALA A 98 6.33 6.44 3.88
CA ALA A 98 5.06 7.14 3.94
C ALA A 98 4.48 7.02 5.36
N ALA A 99 4.23 8.16 5.98
CA ALA A 99 3.53 8.25 7.25
C ALA A 99 2.09 8.70 7.01
N PHE A 100 1.16 8.04 7.69
CA PHE A 100 -0.27 8.30 7.57
C PHE A 100 -0.94 8.11 8.92
N ARG A 101 -2.19 8.55 8.97
CA ARG A 101 -3.04 8.40 10.14
C ARG A 101 -4.44 7.98 9.74
N CYS A 102 -5.08 7.20 10.60
CA CYS A 102 -6.49 6.86 10.53
C CYS A 102 -7.28 7.85 11.37
N VAL A 103 -8.24 8.53 10.75
CA VAL A 103 -9.02 9.60 11.39
C VAL A 103 -10.49 9.29 11.25
N GLN A 104 -11.21 9.30 12.38
CA GLN A 104 -12.67 9.19 12.40
C GLN A 104 -13.34 10.46 11.86
N TYR A 105 -14.63 10.36 11.56
CA TYR A 105 -15.43 11.47 11.03
C TYR A 105 -15.46 12.70 11.95
N ASP A 106 -15.27 12.49 13.25
CA ASP A 106 -15.25 13.54 14.28
C ASP A 106 -13.85 14.15 14.50
N GLY A 107 -12.84 13.68 13.77
CA GLY A 107 -11.47 14.16 13.84
C GLY A 107 -10.58 13.45 14.86
N ASN A 108 -11.10 12.48 15.61
CA ASN A 108 -10.30 11.68 16.52
C ASN A 108 -9.43 10.66 15.77
N PHE A 109 -8.28 10.32 16.36
CA PHE A 109 -7.43 9.24 15.85
C PHE A 109 -7.85 7.93 16.48
N PHE A 110 -7.87 6.87 15.68
CA PHE A 110 -8.34 5.58 16.11
C PHE A 110 -7.51 4.46 15.47
N ASP A 111 -7.21 3.44 16.27
CA ASP A 111 -6.57 2.21 15.80
C ASP A 111 -7.64 1.32 15.16
N MET A 112 -7.42 0.90 13.92
CA MET A 112 -8.39 0.09 13.18
C MET A 112 -7.93 -1.37 13.13
N ASP A 113 -8.85 -2.32 13.32
CA ASP A 113 -8.59 -3.77 13.26
C ASP A 113 -7.95 -4.20 11.93
N THR A 114 -8.26 -3.50 10.84
CA THR A 114 -7.61 -3.75 9.55
C THR A 114 -7.38 -2.43 8.82
N VAL A 115 -6.13 -2.22 8.43
CA VAL A 115 -5.69 -1.10 7.61
C VAL A 115 -4.99 -1.64 6.37
N ASP A 116 -5.55 -1.32 5.20
CA ASP A 116 -5.02 -1.72 3.90
C ASP A 116 -4.38 -0.53 3.22
N VAL A 117 -3.16 -0.70 2.74
CA VAL A 117 -2.40 0.34 2.08
C VAL A 117 -1.88 -0.17 0.75
N VAL A 118 -2.10 0.62 -0.30
CA VAL A 118 -1.49 0.41 -1.62
C VAL A 118 -0.80 1.68 -2.09
N SER A 119 0.31 1.52 -2.80
CA SER A 119 1.01 2.65 -3.38
C SER A 119 1.38 2.41 -4.84
N HIS A 120 1.07 3.41 -5.66
CA HIS A 120 1.37 3.45 -7.08
C HIS A 120 2.33 4.60 -7.34
N GLY A 121 3.30 4.38 -8.21
CA GLY A 121 4.32 5.36 -8.54
C GLY A 121 5.39 4.73 -9.41
N ASP A 122 6.21 5.59 -10.00
CA ASP A 122 7.15 5.28 -11.07
C ASP A 122 6.45 4.88 -12.38
N LEU A 123 7.03 5.32 -13.51
CA LEU A 123 6.59 4.84 -14.82
C LEU A 123 7.09 3.40 -14.96
N ALA A 124 6.21 2.48 -15.34
CA ALA A 124 6.64 1.18 -15.84
C ALA A 124 7.47 1.36 -17.13
#